data_AF-A0A857FK35-F1
#
_entry.id   AF-A0A857FK35-F1
#
_cell.length_a   1.000
_cell.length_b   1.000
_cell.length_c   1.000
_cell.angle_alpha   90.00
_cell.angle_beta   90.00
_cell.angle_gamma   90.00
#
_symmetry.space_group_name_H-M   'P 1'
#
loop_
_entity.id
_entity.type
_entity.pdbx_description
1 polymer ?
#
loop_
_entity_poly.entity_id
_entity_poly.type
_entity_poly.pdbx_seq_one_letter_code
_entity_poly.pdbx_strand_id
1 'polypeptide(L)'
;MADVAENTFLTDVKTLRERAKKAIEKGALTPAYQGNVQTAIDLLQTVVATELVCVLRYTMHSISVEGITSESVAAEFATHAKEERAHMMWAADRIDQLGGVPNLSPEGLATRSATEYGNGGNLVEMVRQNLVAERLVIEHYRELIRYFADHDPTTRIMLEKILAEEEEHATDMHDLLVAHEGRPFLES
;
A
#
# COMPACT_ATOMS: atom_id res chain seq x y z
N MET A 1 30.23 -28.75 -33.22
CA MET A 1 28.92 -28.53 -32.60
C MET A 1 29.18 -28.25 -31.14
N ALA A 2 28.98 -27.01 -30.69
CA ALA A 2 29.25 -26.65 -29.30
C ALA A 2 28.20 -27.32 -28.42
N ASP A 3 28.67 -28.14 -27.49
CA ASP A 3 27.91 -28.79 -26.45
C ASP A 3 27.26 -27.69 -25.59
N VAL A 4 25.96 -27.48 -25.77
CA VAL A 4 25.21 -26.52 -24.96
C VAL A 4 25.05 -27.18 -23.61
N ALA A 5 25.87 -26.77 -22.64
CA ALA A 5 25.79 -27.24 -21.27
C ALA A 5 24.31 -27.30 -20.82
N GLU A 6 23.87 -28.48 -20.43
CA GLU A 6 22.48 -28.75 -20.05
C GLU A 6 22.14 -27.88 -18.83
N ASN A 7 21.24 -26.90 -19.00
CA ASN A 7 20.86 -25.97 -17.93
C ASN A 7 19.99 -26.72 -16.91
N THR A 8 20.56 -27.05 -15.76
CA THR A 8 19.89 -27.81 -14.69
C THR A 8 19.04 -26.96 -13.75
N PHE A 9 19.10 -25.63 -13.89
CA PHE A 9 18.39 -24.70 -13.01
C PHE A 9 17.06 -24.21 -13.60
N LEU A 10 17.03 -23.91 -14.90
CA LEU A 10 15.84 -23.36 -15.56
C LEU A 10 14.99 -24.46 -16.20
N THR A 11 13.67 -24.29 -16.13
CA THR A 11 12.76 -25.11 -16.94
C THR A 11 13.00 -24.84 -18.43
N ASP A 12 12.99 -25.91 -19.25
CA ASP A 12 13.14 -25.80 -20.70
C ASP A 12 12.10 -24.84 -21.33
N VAL A 13 12.56 -24.05 -22.29
CA VAL A 13 11.76 -23.02 -22.98
C VAL A 13 10.58 -23.62 -23.74
N LYS A 14 10.69 -24.83 -24.30
CA LYS A 14 9.55 -25.48 -24.98
C LYS A 14 8.43 -25.76 -23.98
N THR A 15 8.78 -26.29 -22.82
CA THR A 15 7.86 -26.57 -21.71
C THR A 15 7.20 -25.28 -21.21
N LEU A 16 7.96 -24.19 -21.04
CA LEU A 16 7.41 -22.89 -20.66
C LEU A 16 6.39 -22.38 -21.70
N ARG A 17 6.70 -22.47 -23.00
CA ARG A 17 5.78 -22.04 -24.07
C ARG A 17 4.50 -22.87 -24.08
N GLU A 18 4.60 -24.19 -23.92
CA GLU A 18 3.43 -25.07 -23.88
C GLU A 18 2.56 -24.81 -22.64
N ARG A 19 3.17 -24.56 -21.47
CA ARG A 19 2.43 -24.14 -20.27
C ARG A 19 1.71 -22.80 -20.49
N ALA A 20 2.38 -21.82 -21.09
CA ALA A 20 1.79 -20.51 -21.37
C ALA A 20 0.57 -20.61 -22.29
N LYS A 21 0.64 -21.39 -23.39
CA LYS A 21 -0.49 -21.61 -24.31
C LYS A 21 -1.70 -22.24 -23.63
N LYS A 22 -1.48 -23.17 -22.69
CA LYS A 22 -2.56 -23.86 -21.97
C LYS A 22 -3.21 -23.00 -20.88
N ALA A 23 -2.55 -21.92 -20.45
CA ALA A 23 -3.00 -21.08 -19.35
C ALA A 23 -3.62 -19.74 -19.81
N ILE A 24 -3.89 -19.55 -21.11
CA ILE A 24 -4.41 -18.29 -21.67
C ILE A 24 -5.71 -17.84 -20.95
N GLU A 25 -6.58 -18.79 -20.60
CA GLU A 25 -7.85 -18.51 -19.92
C GLU A 25 -7.68 -18.00 -18.47
N LYS A 26 -6.47 -18.11 -17.89
CA LYS A 26 -6.16 -17.66 -16.52
C LYS A 26 -5.55 -16.25 -16.46
N GLY A 27 -5.57 -15.51 -17.57
CA GLY A 27 -5.05 -14.15 -17.63
C GLY A 27 -3.53 -14.09 -17.40
N ALA A 28 -3.08 -13.09 -16.62
CA ALA A 28 -1.65 -12.90 -16.32
C ALA A 28 -1.07 -13.95 -15.35
N LEU A 29 -1.93 -14.74 -14.70
CA LEU A 29 -1.50 -15.75 -13.73
C LEU A 29 -0.87 -16.96 -14.43
N THR A 30 0.42 -17.17 -14.17
CA THR A 30 1.13 -18.33 -14.71
C THR A 30 1.07 -19.52 -13.74
N PRO A 31 1.18 -20.78 -14.24
CA PRO A 31 1.28 -21.96 -13.38
C PRO A 31 2.50 -21.99 -12.45
N ALA A 32 3.43 -21.04 -12.59
CA ALA A 32 4.63 -20.93 -11.75
C ALA A 32 4.43 -20.04 -10.52
N TYR A 33 3.28 -19.39 -10.36
CA TYR A 33 2.94 -18.64 -9.15
C TYR A 33 2.91 -19.58 -7.94
N GLN A 34 3.61 -19.21 -6.87
CA GLN A 34 3.84 -20.09 -5.72
C GLN A 34 2.94 -19.78 -4.51
N GLY A 35 2.28 -18.62 -4.50
CA GLY A 35 1.37 -18.22 -3.44
C GLY A 35 -0.04 -18.84 -3.57
N ASN A 36 -0.86 -18.69 -2.52
CA ASN A 36 -2.30 -18.90 -2.62
C ASN A 36 -2.95 -17.66 -3.22
N VAL A 37 -3.53 -17.78 -4.42
CA VAL A 37 -4.15 -16.64 -5.13
C VAL A 37 -5.30 -16.02 -4.35
N GLN A 38 -6.16 -16.84 -3.74
CA GLN A 38 -7.31 -16.33 -3.00
C GLN A 38 -6.85 -15.57 -1.75
N THR A 39 -5.92 -16.14 -0.99
CA THR A 39 -5.38 -15.46 0.19
C THR A 39 -4.64 -14.17 -0.18
N ALA A 40 -3.89 -14.17 -1.28
CA ALA A 40 -3.23 -12.97 -1.79
C ALA A 40 -4.24 -11.87 -2.12
N ILE A 41 -5.32 -12.22 -2.83
CA ILE A 41 -6.41 -11.29 -3.15
C ILE A 41 -7.05 -10.78 -1.85
N ASP A 42 -7.39 -11.65 -0.91
CA ASP A 42 -8.06 -11.27 0.34
C ASP A 42 -7.22 -10.28 1.16
N LEU A 43 -5.91 -10.52 1.28
CA LEU A 43 -4.98 -9.59 1.94
C LEU A 43 -4.88 -8.25 1.20
N LEU A 44 -4.80 -8.28 -0.13
CA LEU A 44 -4.76 -7.05 -0.93
C LEU A 44 -6.08 -6.27 -0.89
N GLN A 45 -7.23 -6.92 -0.66
CA GLN A 45 -8.49 -6.20 -0.44
C GLN A 45 -8.44 -5.37 0.86
N THR A 46 -7.74 -5.85 1.89
CA THR A 46 -7.47 -5.06 3.11
C THR A 46 -6.57 -3.86 2.80
N VAL A 47 -5.54 -4.03 1.96
CA VAL A 47 -4.69 -2.91 1.48
C VAL A 47 -5.53 -1.87 0.75
N VAL A 48 -6.31 -2.28 -0.26
CA VAL A 48 -7.19 -1.37 -1.03
C VAL A 48 -8.15 -0.61 -0.12
N ALA A 49 -8.76 -1.30 0.86
CA ALA A 49 -9.68 -0.66 1.81
C ALA A 49 -8.95 0.34 2.72
N THR A 50 -7.77 -0.02 3.22
CA THR A 50 -6.94 0.81 4.09
C THR A 50 -6.53 2.09 3.39
N GLU A 51 -5.97 1.95 2.19
CA GLU A 51 -5.52 3.08 1.38
C GLU A 51 -6.67 3.99 0.95
N LEU A 52 -7.82 3.41 0.59
CA LEU A 52 -9.00 4.22 0.27
C LEU A 52 -9.50 5.01 1.50
N VAL A 53 -9.42 4.45 2.71
CA VAL A 53 -9.72 5.20 3.94
C VAL A 53 -8.69 6.31 4.17
N CYS A 54 -7.39 6.06 3.92
CA CYS A 54 -6.35 7.09 4.00
C CYS A 54 -6.59 8.25 3.02
N VAL A 55 -6.90 7.95 1.74
CA VAL A 55 -7.27 8.96 0.73
C VAL A 55 -8.39 9.85 1.26
N LEU A 56 -9.45 9.25 1.80
CA LEU A 56 -10.61 10.01 2.27
C LEU A 56 -10.27 10.84 3.51
N ARG A 57 -9.48 10.31 4.45
CA ARG A 57 -9.02 11.01 5.66
C ARG A 57 -8.14 12.21 5.32
N TYR A 58 -7.09 12.02 4.53
CA TYR A 58 -6.20 13.09 4.11
C TYR A 58 -6.91 14.15 3.27
N THR A 59 -7.79 13.74 2.37
CA THR A 59 -8.63 14.68 1.61
C THR A 59 -9.46 15.53 2.57
N MET A 60 -10.13 14.92 3.54
CA MET A 60 -10.94 15.64 4.53
C MET A 60 -10.09 16.60 5.38
N HIS A 61 -8.92 16.17 5.87
CA HIS A 61 -8.01 17.02 6.63
C HIS A 61 -7.46 18.18 5.77
N SER A 62 -7.11 17.96 4.50
CA SER A 62 -6.62 19.01 3.60
C SER A 62 -7.64 20.13 3.37
N ILE A 63 -8.94 19.81 3.40
CA ILE A 63 -10.04 20.76 3.20
C ILE A 63 -10.40 21.47 4.50
N SER A 64 -10.35 20.76 5.61
CA SER A 64 -10.93 21.19 6.89
C SER A 64 -9.93 21.86 7.83
N VAL A 65 -8.65 21.93 7.45
CA VAL A 65 -7.60 22.52 8.28
C VAL A 65 -7.73 24.05 8.33
N GLU A 66 -7.69 24.59 9.55
CA GLU A 66 -7.82 26.03 9.83
C GLU A 66 -6.65 26.52 10.72
N GLY A 67 -6.23 27.77 10.57
CA GLY A 67 -5.17 28.39 11.38
C GLY A 67 -4.14 29.19 10.58
N ILE A 68 -3.19 29.83 11.25
CA ILE A 68 -2.19 30.72 10.61
C ILE A 68 -1.23 29.96 9.68
N THR A 69 -0.95 28.69 10.00
CA THR A 69 -0.07 27.81 9.23
C THR A 69 -0.86 26.80 8.38
N SER A 70 -2.17 27.00 8.20
CA SER A 70 -3.04 25.98 7.60
C SER A 70 -2.78 25.75 6.12
N GLU A 71 -2.32 26.75 5.36
CA GLU A 71 -2.15 26.62 3.91
C GLU A 71 -1.04 25.62 3.53
N SER A 72 0.12 25.68 4.20
CA SER A 72 1.21 24.74 3.91
C SER A 72 0.87 23.32 4.37
N VAL A 73 0.21 23.17 5.53
CA VAL A 73 -0.20 21.85 6.01
C VAL A 73 -1.36 21.26 5.20
N ALA A 74 -2.29 22.10 4.72
CA ALA A 74 -3.33 21.68 3.78
C ALA A 74 -2.72 21.12 2.50
N ALA A 75 -1.69 21.77 1.97
CA ALA A 75 -0.99 21.32 0.78
C ALA A 75 -0.29 19.97 1.02
N GLU A 76 0.34 19.78 2.18
CA GLU A 76 0.97 18.51 2.54
C GLU A 76 -0.06 17.37 2.63
N PHE A 77 -1.17 17.59 3.34
CA PHE A 77 -2.26 16.60 3.40
C PHE A 77 -2.86 16.29 2.02
N ALA A 78 -2.94 17.27 1.13
CA ALA A 78 -3.40 17.04 -0.24
C ALA A 78 -2.39 16.25 -1.08
N THR A 79 -1.09 16.41 -0.83
CA THR A 79 -0.01 15.59 -1.42
C THR A 79 -0.16 14.15 -0.98
N HIS A 80 -0.24 13.89 0.33
CA HIS A 80 -0.42 12.54 0.86
C HIS A 80 -1.70 11.91 0.30
N ALA A 81 -2.85 12.62 0.29
CA ALA A 81 -4.10 12.10 -0.31
C ALA A 81 -3.93 11.59 -1.76
N LYS A 82 -3.03 12.18 -2.54
CA LYS A 82 -2.72 11.77 -3.91
C LYS A 82 -1.80 10.54 -3.95
N GLU A 83 -0.84 10.44 -3.02
CA GLU A 83 0.05 9.29 -2.86
C GLU A 83 -0.73 8.06 -2.38
N GLU A 84 -1.58 8.19 -1.38
CA GLU A 84 -2.49 7.11 -0.92
C GLU A 84 -3.41 6.62 -2.04
N ARG A 85 -3.81 7.53 -2.95
CA ARG A 85 -4.59 7.14 -4.12
C ARG A 85 -3.74 6.30 -5.07
N ALA A 86 -2.45 6.60 -5.23
CA ALA A 86 -1.55 5.78 -6.01
C ALA A 86 -1.34 4.41 -5.36
N HIS A 87 -1.16 4.35 -4.03
CA HIS A 87 -1.04 3.11 -3.26
C HIS A 87 -2.26 2.19 -3.47
N MET A 88 -3.46 2.75 -3.27
CA MET A 88 -4.74 2.06 -3.50
C MET A 88 -4.83 1.49 -4.92
N MET A 89 -4.45 2.30 -5.92
CA MET A 89 -4.50 1.88 -7.32
C MET A 89 -3.51 0.74 -7.62
N TRP A 90 -2.29 0.79 -7.07
CA TRP A 90 -1.32 -0.30 -7.25
C TRP A 90 -1.84 -1.62 -6.67
N ALA A 91 -2.41 -1.58 -5.47
CA ALA A 91 -3.00 -2.77 -4.86
C ALA A 91 -4.22 -3.29 -5.64
N ALA A 92 -5.08 -2.39 -6.14
CA ALA A 92 -6.25 -2.75 -6.94
C ALA A 92 -5.84 -3.39 -8.29
N ASP A 93 -4.86 -2.81 -8.98
CA ASP A 93 -4.29 -3.37 -10.21
C ASP A 93 -3.64 -4.74 -9.95
N ARG A 94 -3.01 -4.91 -8.78
CA ARG A 94 -2.43 -6.20 -8.40
C ARG A 94 -3.48 -7.28 -8.17
N ILE A 95 -4.64 -6.93 -7.61
CA ILE A 95 -5.78 -7.85 -7.48
C ILE A 95 -6.27 -8.30 -8.87
N ASP A 96 -6.42 -7.39 -9.82
CA ASP A 96 -6.82 -7.72 -11.20
C ASP A 96 -5.81 -8.66 -11.88
N GLN A 97 -4.50 -8.40 -11.73
CA GLN A 97 -3.44 -9.27 -12.25
C GLN A 97 -3.48 -10.69 -11.67
N LEU A 98 -3.98 -10.85 -10.44
CA LEU A 98 -4.19 -12.14 -9.78
C LEU A 98 -5.52 -12.80 -10.16
N GLY A 99 -6.35 -12.13 -10.98
CA GLY A 99 -7.64 -12.61 -11.46
C GLY A 99 -8.81 -12.28 -10.52
N GLY A 100 -8.61 -11.38 -9.56
CA GLY A 100 -9.67 -10.88 -8.67
C GLY A 100 -10.34 -9.62 -9.21
N VAL A 101 -11.35 -9.14 -8.48
CA VAL A 101 -11.99 -7.84 -8.73
C VAL A 101 -11.78 -6.96 -7.50
N PRO A 102 -11.12 -5.80 -7.61
CA PRO A 102 -10.88 -4.93 -6.46
C PRO A 102 -12.19 -4.35 -5.93
N ASN A 103 -12.35 -4.34 -4.60
CA ASN A 103 -13.58 -3.90 -3.94
C ASN A 103 -13.44 -2.50 -3.33
N LEU A 104 -13.76 -1.49 -4.15
CA LEU A 104 -13.80 -0.07 -3.74
C LEU A 104 -15.17 0.35 -3.18
N SER A 105 -16.07 -0.59 -2.90
CA SER A 105 -17.41 -0.25 -2.41
C SER A 105 -17.33 0.49 -1.07
N PRO A 106 -18.05 1.61 -0.90
CA PRO A 106 -18.15 2.28 0.40
C PRO A 106 -18.82 1.39 1.45
N GLU A 107 -19.67 0.44 1.03
CA GLU A 107 -20.29 -0.52 1.92
C GLU A 107 -19.22 -1.44 2.54
N GLY A 108 -19.16 -1.46 3.87
CA GLY A 108 -18.20 -2.25 4.63
C GLY A 108 -16.74 -1.79 4.50
N LEU A 109 -16.46 -0.63 3.88
CA LEU A 109 -15.11 -0.12 3.68
C LEU A 109 -14.34 -0.01 5.01
N ALA A 110 -14.94 0.65 6.00
CA ALA A 110 -14.34 0.83 7.32
C ALA A 110 -14.05 -0.50 8.05
N THR A 111 -14.87 -1.54 7.82
CA THR A 111 -14.66 -2.86 8.42
C THR A 111 -13.51 -3.64 7.79
N ARG A 112 -13.19 -3.35 6.51
CA ARG A 112 -12.10 -4.01 5.78
C ARG A 112 -10.76 -3.29 5.94
N SER A 113 -10.79 -2.01 6.29
CA SER A 113 -9.61 -1.17 6.50
C SER A 113 -8.88 -1.56 7.79
N ALA A 114 -7.55 -1.53 7.77
CA ALA A 114 -6.72 -1.65 8.97
C ALA A 114 -6.72 -0.35 9.79
N THR A 115 -6.98 0.79 9.15
CA THR A 115 -6.95 2.12 9.77
C THR A 115 -8.34 2.77 9.84
N GLU A 116 -8.45 3.84 10.59
CA GLU A 116 -9.70 4.58 10.81
C GLU A 116 -9.84 5.79 9.88
N TYR A 117 -11.10 6.17 9.60
CA TYR A 117 -11.40 7.37 8.81
C TYR A 117 -10.98 8.66 9.52
N GLY A 118 -10.97 8.68 10.86
CA GLY A 118 -10.67 9.88 11.64
C GLY A 118 -11.83 10.88 11.68
N ASN A 119 -11.56 12.04 12.27
CA ASN A 119 -12.49 13.15 12.43
C ASN A 119 -11.77 14.48 12.16
N GLY A 120 -12.54 15.51 11.84
CA GLY A 120 -12.03 16.88 11.90
C GLY A 120 -11.64 17.30 13.33
N GLY A 121 -11.20 18.55 13.49
CA GLY A 121 -10.70 19.07 14.75
C GLY A 121 -9.81 20.26 14.52
N ASN A 122 -8.95 20.57 15.49
CA ASN A 122 -7.88 21.55 15.24
C ASN A 122 -6.71 20.91 14.48
N LEU A 123 -5.85 21.75 13.90
CA LEU A 123 -4.68 21.32 13.12
C LEU A 123 -3.83 20.25 13.83
N VAL A 124 -3.55 20.43 15.14
CA VAL A 124 -2.69 19.50 15.89
C VAL A 124 -3.36 18.15 16.07
N GLU A 125 -4.67 18.12 16.28
CA GLU A 125 -5.45 16.87 16.36
C GLU A 125 -5.44 16.12 15.03
N MET A 126 -5.55 16.83 13.90
CA MET A 126 -5.47 16.21 12.57
C MET A 126 -4.11 15.58 12.30
N VAL A 127 -3.01 16.31 12.62
CA VAL A 127 -1.64 15.77 12.46
C VAL A 127 -1.42 14.54 13.35
N ARG A 128 -1.88 14.56 14.61
CA ARG A 128 -1.78 13.39 15.50
C ARG A 128 -2.58 12.20 14.99
N GLN A 129 -3.78 12.42 14.46
CA GLN A 129 -4.60 11.35 13.87
C GLN A 129 -3.89 10.71 12.67
N ASN A 130 -3.34 11.51 11.76
CA ASN A 130 -2.58 11.01 10.61
C ASN A 130 -1.32 10.24 11.07
N LEU A 131 -0.53 10.77 12.00
CA LEU A 131 0.65 10.07 12.51
C LEU A 131 0.31 8.70 13.15
N VAL A 132 -0.78 8.61 13.91
CA VAL A 132 -1.22 7.34 14.48
C VAL A 132 -1.66 6.36 13.39
N ALA A 133 -2.37 6.86 12.37
CA ALA A 133 -2.77 6.06 11.23
C ALA A 133 -1.56 5.50 10.47
N GLU A 134 -0.55 6.32 10.15
CA GLU A 134 0.63 5.85 9.41
C GLU A 134 1.42 4.80 10.18
N ARG A 135 1.57 4.97 11.49
CA ARG A 135 2.24 3.96 12.31
C ARG A 135 1.51 2.62 12.31
N LEU A 136 0.19 2.64 12.25
CA LEU A 136 -0.61 1.42 12.12
C LEU A 136 -0.39 0.77 10.75
N VAL A 137 -0.47 1.56 9.67
CA VAL A 137 -0.28 1.09 8.29
C VAL A 137 1.13 0.50 8.11
N ILE A 138 2.16 1.16 8.62
CA ILE A 138 3.55 0.67 8.61
C ILE A 138 3.68 -0.73 9.22
N GLU A 139 3.11 -0.95 10.42
CA GLU A 139 3.17 -2.26 11.07
C GLU A 139 2.39 -3.31 10.27
N HIS A 140 1.22 -2.94 9.73
CA HIS A 140 0.43 -3.81 8.87
C HIS A 140 1.19 -4.22 7.61
N TYR A 141 1.89 -3.30 6.95
CA TYR A 141 2.64 -3.59 5.72
C TYR A 141 3.88 -4.42 5.98
N ARG A 142 4.55 -4.25 7.11
CA ARG A 142 5.62 -5.16 7.53
C ARG A 142 5.12 -6.60 7.69
N GLU A 143 3.90 -6.81 8.17
CA GLU A 143 3.28 -8.15 8.22
C GLU A 143 2.99 -8.71 6.83
N LEU A 144 2.39 -7.91 5.94
CA LEU A 144 2.07 -8.34 4.58
C LEU A 144 3.34 -8.64 3.77
N ILE A 145 4.38 -7.83 3.87
CA ILE A 145 5.67 -8.04 3.19
C ILE A 145 6.27 -9.38 3.61
N ARG A 146 6.23 -9.71 4.92
CA ARG A 146 6.69 -11.02 5.42
C ARG A 146 5.89 -12.17 4.85
N TYR A 147 4.56 -12.00 4.71
CA TYR A 147 3.72 -13.01 4.08
C TYR A 147 4.15 -13.27 2.64
N PHE A 148 4.26 -12.23 1.81
CA PHE A 148 4.57 -12.37 0.38
C PHE A 148 6.04 -12.68 0.05
N ALA A 149 6.92 -12.67 1.05
CA ALA A 149 8.38 -12.65 0.93
C ALA A 149 8.95 -13.58 -0.16
N ASP A 150 8.64 -14.88 -0.07
CA ASP A 150 9.28 -15.92 -0.89
C ASP A 150 8.43 -16.39 -2.07
N HIS A 151 7.13 -16.08 -2.08
CA HIS A 151 6.17 -16.70 -2.99
C HIS A 151 5.48 -15.74 -3.96
N ASP A 152 5.54 -14.43 -3.70
CA ASP A 152 5.04 -13.38 -4.61
C ASP A 152 5.93 -12.13 -4.58
N PRO A 153 7.10 -12.17 -5.25
CA PRO A 153 8.03 -11.05 -5.25
C PRO A 153 7.44 -9.78 -5.87
N THR A 154 6.49 -9.90 -6.80
CA THR A 154 5.83 -8.74 -7.42
C THR A 154 4.99 -7.99 -6.39
N THR A 155 4.14 -8.69 -5.63
CA THR A 155 3.36 -8.08 -4.56
C THR A 155 4.26 -7.55 -3.45
N ARG A 156 5.31 -8.29 -3.08
CA ARG A 156 6.28 -7.85 -2.07
C ARG A 156 6.93 -6.51 -2.42
N ILE A 157 7.47 -6.38 -3.63
CA ILE A 157 8.13 -5.14 -4.08
C ILE A 157 7.16 -3.96 -4.09
N MET A 158 5.92 -4.18 -4.51
CA MET A 158 4.88 -3.15 -4.47
C MET A 158 4.62 -2.69 -3.03
N LEU A 159 4.45 -3.62 -2.08
CA LEU A 159 4.22 -3.30 -0.68
C LEU A 159 5.43 -2.65 0.00
N GLU A 160 6.65 -3.07 -0.34
CA GLU A 160 7.89 -2.43 0.12
C GLU A 160 7.98 -0.97 -0.35
N LYS A 161 7.51 -0.68 -1.57
CA LYS A 161 7.43 0.68 -2.08
C LYS A 161 6.41 1.52 -1.30
N ILE A 162 5.20 1.00 -1.11
CA ILE A 162 4.17 1.69 -0.32
C ILE A 162 4.69 1.95 1.10
N LEU A 163 5.26 0.93 1.76
CA LEU A 163 5.85 1.07 3.10
C LEU A 163 6.88 2.21 3.19
N ALA A 164 7.72 2.37 2.16
CA ALA A 164 8.70 3.45 2.15
C ALA A 164 8.04 4.85 2.09
N GLU A 165 6.98 4.99 1.30
CA GLU A 165 6.18 6.23 1.22
C GLU A 165 5.44 6.48 2.57
N GLU A 166 4.92 5.44 3.23
CA GLU A 166 4.29 5.61 4.57
C GLU A 166 5.27 6.00 5.68
N GLU A 167 6.50 5.50 5.64
CA GLU A 167 7.56 5.89 6.58
C GLU A 167 7.94 7.38 6.39
N GLU A 168 7.90 7.88 5.15
CA GLU A 168 8.05 9.30 4.83
C GLU A 168 6.86 10.11 5.37
N HIS A 169 5.62 9.69 5.08
CA HIS A 169 4.41 10.35 5.59
C HIS A 169 4.42 10.47 7.13
N ALA A 170 4.80 9.40 7.83
CA ALA A 170 4.90 9.40 9.28
C ALA A 170 5.97 10.37 9.79
N THR A 171 7.07 10.52 9.06
CA THR A 171 8.13 11.49 9.37
C THR A 171 7.62 12.91 9.22
N ASP A 172 6.91 13.22 8.12
CA ASP A 172 6.35 14.56 7.89
C ASP A 172 5.32 14.95 8.96
N MET A 173 4.44 14.02 9.35
CA MET A 173 3.49 14.26 10.43
C MET A 173 4.17 14.50 11.77
N HIS A 174 5.23 13.74 12.06
CA HIS A 174 6.03 13.94 13.26
C HIS A 174 6.72 15.31 13.26
N ASP A 175 7.31 15.71 12.14
CA ASP A 175 8.01 16.98 12.01
C ASP A 175 7.08 18.19 12.18
N LEU A 176 5.85 18.09 11.67
CA LEU A 176 4.81 19.09 11.92
C LEU A 176 4.45 19.21 13.41
N LEU A 177 4.38 18.09 14.15
CA LEU A 177 4.14 18.13 15.60
C LEU A 177 5.31 18.73 16.37
N VAL A 178 6.54 18.34 16.03
CA VAL A 178 7.76 18.86 16.65
C VAL A 178 7.87 20.37 16.43
N ALA A 179 7.63 20.83 15.20
CA ALA A 179 7.63 22.25 14.85
C ALA A 179 6.57 23.05 15.65
N HIS A 180 5.40 22.46 15.89
CA HIS A 180 4.36 23.07 16.72
C HIS A 180 4.74 23.13 18.20
N GLU A 181 5.34 22.07 18.75
CA GLU A 181 5.69 21.95 20.18
C GLU A 181 6.98 22.70 20.54
N GLY A 182 7.79 23.10 19.56
CA GLY A 182 9.07 23.80 19.77
C GLY A 182 10.14 22.95 20.46
N ARG A 183 10.00 21.62 20.41
CA ARG A 183 10.93 20.66 21.00
C ARG A 183 11.96 20.21 19.96
N PRO A 184 13.21 19.89 20.33
CA PRO A 184 14.16 19.29 19.40
C PRO A 184 13.77 17.83 19.07
N PHE A 185 14.24 17.35 17.90
CA PHE A 185 13.84 16.09 17.25
C PHE A 185 13.90 14.82 18.12
N LEU A 186 14.70 14.79 19.19
CA LEU A 186 14.85 13.64 20.08
C LEU A 186 15.26 14.12 21.48
N GLU A 187 14.50 13.78 22.52
CA GLU A 187 15.07 13.67 23.87
C GLU A 187 15.81 12.33 23.94
N SER A 188 17.15 12.39 23.93
CA SER A 188 18.03 11.24 24.16
C SER A 188 17.94 10.72 25.59
#